data_AF-A0A8K9WMP5-F1
#
_entry.id   AF-A0A8K9WMP5-F1
#
_cell.length_a   1.000
_cell.length_b   1.000
_cell.length_c   1.000
_cell.angle_alpha   90.00
_cell.angle_beta   90.00
_cell.angle_gamma   90.00
#
_symmetry.space_group_name_H-M   'P 1'
#
loop_
_entity.id
_entity.type
_entity.pdbx_description
1 polymer ?
#
loop_
_entity_poly.entity_id
_entity_poly.type
_entity_poly.pdbx_seq_one_letter_code
_entity_poly.pdbx_strand_id
1 'polypeptide(L)'
;SPHCMLHDLFSTYFSLFLNGFQRSKRNLICLFTLHFQYQSTPRGYSTFLRTGVYTIGFITVPLSQEEKEFPIAYSMVIHEKIEMFERLLRALYTPQNVYCVHIDQKSSEDFRSAVRAIVSCLPNVFVASKIESVIYASWSRVQADLNCMEDLLKSPVQWRYLLNTCGTDFPIKTNAEMVQALKLLNGKNSMESEVTNDYKKGRWLFHHNVTNTVVRTEVKKTPPPINTPMFSGNAYFVVSRAFVRHVMKSQEVRVLLEWEKDTYSPDEHLWATLQRMPAVPGSNPPNSKFQQSDMNSMARVVRWSYLAGDVRSGAPYPHCSGTYRRAVCVYGAGDLQWLLNQHHLIANKFDPEVDDVAIRCLESYLRFKATYSVSSIEDGSWLETHSQGN
;
A
#
# COMPACT_ATOMS: atom_id res chain seq x y z
N SER A 1 10.82 -24.49 19.99
CA SER A 1 11.07 -25.71 19.20
C SER A 1 12.17 -25.40 18.21
N PRO A 2 13.30 -26.14 18.18
CA PRO A 2 14.54 -25.65 17.60
C PRO A 2 14.64 -25.98 16.11
N HIS A 3 14.08 -25.10 15.27
CA HIS A 3 14.44 -24.98 13.84
C HIS A 3 14.38 -23.51 13.45
N CYS A 4 15.34 -22.73 13.93
CA CYS A 4 15.64 -21.36 13.50
C CYS A 4 17.02 -20.95 14.05
N MET A 5 18.07 -21.69 13.71
CA MET A 5 19.46 -21.23 13.88
C MET A 5 20.34 -21.95 12.86
N LEU A 6 20.72 -21.23 11.80
CA LEU A 6 21.92 -21.42 10.98
C LEU A 6 21.79 -20.50 9.75
N HIS A 7 22.21 -19.23 9.87
CA HIS A 7 22.68 -18.44 8.72
C HIS A 7 23.44 -17.16 9.14
N ASP A 8 24.37 -17.29 10.08
CA ASP A 8 25.41 -16.26 10.31
C ASP A 8 26.59 -16.53 9.38
N LEU A 9 26.64 -15.83 8.24
CA LEU A 9 27.88 -15.64 7.44
C LEU A 9 27.76 -14.60 6.30
N PHE A 10 26.69 -13.78 6.22
CA PHE A 10 26.51 -12.81 5.13
C PHE A 10 26.79 -11.34 5.48
N SER A 11 27.13 -11.01 6.74
CA SER A 11 27.18 -9.61 7.20
C SER A 11 28.49 -8.85 6.91
N THR A 12 29.53 -9.49 6.36
CA THR A 12 30.88 -8.85 6.26
C THR A 12 31.25 -8.38 4.84
N TYR A 13 30.45 -8.70 3.81
CA TYR A 13 30.78 -8.36 2.42
C TYR A 13 30.12 -7.07 1.88
N PHE A 14 29.21 -6.46 2.65
CA PHE A 14 28.46 -5.29 2.18
C PHE A 14 29.28 -3.98 2.20
N SER A 15 30.33 -3.91 3.02
CA SER A 15 31.07 -2.67 3.28
C SER A 15 32.19 -2.36 2.28
N LEU A 16 32.63 -3.33 1.48
CA LEU A 16 33.79 -3.17 0.58
C LEU A 16 33.42 -2.95 -0.90
N PHE A 17 32.13 -3.05 -1.26
CA PHE A 17 31.69 -3.01 -2.66
C PHE A 17 31.27 -1.62 -3.20
N LEU A 18 31.21 -0.60 -2.35
CA LEU A 18 30.73 0.74 -2.72
C LEU A 18 31.76 1.63 -3.45
N ASN A 19 33.04 1.25 -3.52
CA ASN A 19 34.10 2.16 -3.97
C ASN A 19 34.69 1.92 -5.38
N GLY A 20 34.11 1.04 -6.19
CA GLY A 20 34.73 0.78 -7.49
C GLY A 20 33.84 0.15 -8.53
N PHE A 21 32.92 0.90 -9.13
CA PHE A 21 32.48 0.64 -10.51
C PHE A 21 31.85 1.90 -11.13
N GLN A 22 32.70 2.88 -11.45
CA GLN A 22 32.37 3.93 -12.41
C GLN A 22 32.59 3.38 -13.83
N ARG A 23 31.61 3.65 -14.71
CA ARG A 23 31.56 3.43 -16.17
C ARG A 23 31.14 2.03 -16.67
N SER A 24 30.00 2.06 -17.37
CA SER A 24 29.52 1.10 -18.37
C SER A 24 28.85 -0.17 -17.84
N LYS A 25 27.52 -0.12 -17.68
CA LYS A 25 26.53 -0.97 -18.39
C LYS A 25 25.12 -0.78 -17.79
N ARG A 26 24.19 -0.33 -18.63
CA ARG A 26 22.73 -0.38 -18.38
C ARG A 26 22.27 -1.85 -18.43
N ASN A 27 21.30 -2.20 -17.59
CA ASN A 27 20.52 -3.45 -17.57
C ASN A 27 21.19 -4.71 -16.97
N LEU A 28 21.57 -4.67 -15.69
CA LEU A 28 22.04 -5.84 -14.95
C LEU A 28 21.45 -5.94 -13.53
N ILE A 29 20.17 -5.60 -13.35
CA ILE A 29 19.50 -5.68 -12.03
C ILE A 29 18.52 -6.86 -11.92
N CYS A 30 18.02 -7.46 -13.01
CA CYS A 30 17.20 -8.68 -12.86
C CYS A 30 18.06 -9.98 -12.67
N LEU A 31 19.39 -9.98 -12.41
CA LEU A 31 20.21 -11.22 -12.57
C LEU A 31 21.35 -11.61 -11.58
N PHE A 32 21.59 -11.00 -10.42
CA PHE A 32 22.75 -11.43 -9.62
C PHE A 32 22.51 -12.58 -8.64
N THR A 33 22.45 -13.82 -9.14
CA THR A 33 23.23 -14.94 -8.59
C THR A 33 23.49 -16.03 -9.67
N LEU A 34 24.77 -16.18 -10.03
CA LEU A 34 25.49 -17.29 -10.70
C LEU A 34 26.21 -16.95 -12.01
N HIS A 35 27.42 -17.50 -12.06
CA HIS A 35 28.56 -17.21 -12.92
C HIS A 35 28.35 -17.52 -14.43
N PHE A 36 29.05 -16.72 -15.25
CA PHE A 36 29.57 -16.98 -16.60
C PHE A 36 28.72 -16.79 -17.89
N GLN A 37 29.25 -15.89 -18.72
CA GLN A 37 29.26 -15.82 -20.21
C GLN A 37 28.03 -16.30 -21.00
N TYR A 38 27.34 -15.39 -21.70
CA TYR A 38 27.27 -15.42 -23.18
C TYR A 38 26.60 -14.18 -23.80
N GLN A 39 26.92 -13.94 -25.07
CA GLN A 39 26.69 -12.73 -25.87
C GLN A 39 25.24 -12.47 -26.32
N SER A 40 24.89 -11.18 -26.34
CA SER A 40 24.10 -10.41 -27.31
C SER A 40 23.19 -11.14 -28.32
N THR A 41 21.87 -11.24 -28.06
CA THR A 41 20.81 -11.28 -29.11
C THR A 41 19.45 -10.75 -28.59
N PRO A 42 18.56 -10.21 -29.46
CA PRO A 42 17.25 -9.66 -29.05
C PRO A 42 16.26 -10.69 -28.47
N ARG A 43 16.46 -11.99 -28.70
CA ARG A 43 15.69 -13.07 -28.05
C ARG A 43 16.08 -13.32 -26.59
N GLY A 44 17.26 -12.85 -26.16
CA GLY A 44 17.73 -13.03 -24.78
C GLY A 44 16.97 -12.19 -23.76
N TYR A 45 16.41 -11.04 -24.15
CA TYR A 45 15.80 -10.10 -23.21
C TYR A 45 14.53 -10.64 -22.54
N SER A 46 13.67 -11.33 -23.30
CA SER A 46 12.44 -11.96 -22.78
C SER A 46 12.74 -13.13 -21.85
N THR A 47 13.78 -13.92 -22.12
CA THR A 47 14.17 -15.06 -21.29
C THR A 47 14.84 -14.59 -20.00
N PHE A 48 15.63 -13.51 -20.07
CA PHE A 48 16.35 -12.89 -18.94
C PHE A 48 15.42 -12.19 -17.94
N LEU A 49 14.39 -11.49 -18.44
CA LEU A 49 13.33 -10.92 -17.60
C LEU A 49 12.54 -12.02 -16.88
N ARG A 50 12.22 -13.12 -17.58
CA ARG A 50 11.56 -14.28 -16.97
C ARG A 50 12.41 -14.84 -15.82
N THR A 51 13.70 -15.11 -16.04
CA THR A 51 14.59 -15.67 -15.00
C THR A 51 14.69 -14.78 -13.76
N GLY A 52 14.75 -13.45 -13.92
CA GLY A 52 14.83 -12.52 -12.79
C GLY A 52 13.58 -12.50 -11.90
N VAL A 53 12.39 -12.59 -12.52
CA VAL A 53 11.12 -12.65 -11.79
C VAL A 53 10.97 -13.99 -11.04
N TYR A 54 11.46 -15.10 -11.62
CA TYR A 54 11.50 -16.40 -10.93
C TYR A 54 12.48 -16.42 -9.75
N THR A 55 13.62 -15.74 -9.84
CA THR A 55 14.61 -15.68 -8.74
C THR A 55 14.20 -14.81 -7.55
N ILE A 56 13.36 -13.79 -7.76
CA ILE A 56 12.90 -12.87 -6.69
C ILE A 56 11.61 -13.39 -6.01
N GLY A 57 11.00 -14.45 -6.55
CA GLY A 57 9.85 -15.11 -5.93
C GLY A 57 8.52 -14.37 -6.13
N PHE A 58 8.33 -13.63 -7.22
CA PHE A 58 7.01 -13.07 -7.56
C PHE A 58 6.03 -14.17 -7.99
N ILE A 59 4.78 -14.11 -7.53
CA ILE A 59 3.69 -14.95 -8.08
C ILE A 59 3.30 -14.37 -9.44
N THR A 60 3.63 -15.07 -10.52
CA THR A 60 3.42 -14.61 -11.91
C THR A 60 2.23 -15.24 -12.60
N VAL A 61 1.50 -16.11 -11.89
CA VAL A 61 0.26 -16.75 -12.35
C VAL A 61 -0.85 -16.44 -11.34
N PRO A 62 -2.10 -16.20 -11.78
CA PRO A 62 -3.22 -16.11 -10.86
C PRO A 62 -3.37 -17.42 -10.10
N LEU A 63 -3.59 -17.35 -8.78
CA LEU A 63 -3.70 -18.54 -7.91
C LEU A 63 -5.12 -19.12 -7.89
N SER A 64 -6.12 -18.36 -8.32
CA SER A 64 -7.50 -18.82 -8.48
C SER A 64 -8.24 -18.04 -9.56
N GLN A 65 -9.32 -18.63 -10.09
CA GLN A 65 -10.19 -17.95 -11.06
C GLN A 65 -10.88 -16.74 -10.42
N GLU A 66 -11.25 -16.85 -9.14
CA GLU A 66 -11.88 -15.77 -8.39
C GLU A 66 -10.97 -14.53 -8.29
N GLU A 67 -9.70 -14.74 -7.96
CA GLU A 67 -8.73 -13.64 -7.90
C GLU A 67 -8.49 -13.04 -9.29
N LYS A 68 -8.45 -13.87 -10.34
CA LYS A 68 -8.27 -13.44 -11.73
C LYS A 68 -9.41 -12.51 -12.21
N GLU A 69 -10.64 -12.77 -11.79
CA GLU A 69 -11.84 -12.02 -12.18
C GLU A 69 -12.11 -10.78 -11.32
N PHE A 70 -11.34 -10.59 -10.24
CA PHE A 70 -11.47 -9.45 -9.35
C PHE A 70 -10.14 -8.67 -9.21
N PRO A 71 -9.68 -7.97 -10.26
CA PRO A 71 -8.42 -7.24 -10.19
C PRO A 71 -8.46 -6.07 -9.20
N ILE A 72 -7.39 -5.89 -8.46
CA ILE A 72 -7.16 -4.80 -7.52
C ILE A 72 -6.12 -3.83 -8.10
N ALA A 73 -6.35 -2.54 -7.89
CA ALA A 73 -5.39 -1.49 -8.18
C ALA A 73 -4.66 -1.03 -6.91
N TYR A 74 -3.37 -0.72 -7.03
CA TYR A 74 -2.58 -0.16 -5.94
C TYR A 74 -1.94 1.18 -6.34
N SER A 75 -2.02 2.17 -5.45
CA SER A 75 -1.24 3.42 -5.51
C SER A 75 -0.16 3.37 -4.44
N MET A 76 1.10 3.22 -4.85
CA MET A 76 2.24 3.01 -3.93
C MET A 76 3.10 4.28 -3.88
N VAL A 77 3.00 5.05 -2.78
CA VAL A 77 3.78 6.27 -2.60
C VAL A 77 5.02 5.97 -1.76
N ILE A 78 6.21 6.05 -2.38
CA ILE A 78 7.50 5.65 -1.78
C ILE A 78 8.55 6.75 -1.93
N HIS A 79 9.51 6.78 -1.01
CA HIS A 79 10.60 7.78 -1.03
C HIS A 79 11.97 7.24 -0.60
N GLU A 80 12.05 6.07 0.04
CA GLU A 80 13.31 5.48 0.52
C GLU A 80 13.15 3.97 0.77
N LYS A 81 14.22 3.32 1.27
CA LYS A 81 14.28 1.90 1.68
C LYS A 81 13.84 0.94 0.56
N ILE A 82 14.73 0.77 -0.43
CA ILE A 82 14.46 -0.05 -1.63
C ILE A 82 14.05 -1.49 -1.29
N GLU A 83 14.67 -2.09 -0.27
CA GLU A 83 14.35 -3.42 0.20
C GLU A 83 12.88 -3.52 0.67
N MET A 84 12.40 -2.52 1.41
CA MET A 84 11.01 -2.50 1.87
C MET A 84 10.02 -2.35 0.72
N PHE A 85 10.34 -1.54 -0.29
CA PHE A 85 9.53 -1.45 -1.49
C PHE A 85 9.46 -2.80 -2.22
N GLU A 86 10.59 -3.48 -2.42
CA GLU A 86 10.63 -4.80 -3.06
C GLU A 86 9.77 -5.82 -2.31
N ARG A 87 9.92 -5.88 -0.98
CA ARG A 87 9.20 -6.84 -0.12
C ARG A 87 7.70 -6.57 -0.11
N LEU A 88 7.30 -5.31 0.02
CA LEU A 88 5.89 -4.90 -0.07
C LEU A 88 5.30 -5.24 -1.43
N LEU A 89 5.98 -4.87 -2.51
CA LEU A 89 5.53 -5.16 -3.87
C LEU A 89 5.40 -6.66 -4.07
N ARG A 90 6.40 -7.45 -3.67
CA ARG A 90 6.38 -8.92 -3.77
C ARG A 90 5.24 -9.55 -2.98
N ALA A 91 4.92 -9.04 -1.80
CA ALA A 91 3.83 -9.55 -0.97
C ALA A 91 2.44 -9.23 -1.53
N LEU A 92 2.29 -8.12 -2.26
CA LEU A 92 1.03 -7.69 -2.88
C LEU A 92 0.87 -8.13 -4.34
N TYR A 93 1.97 -8.46 -5.03
CA TYR A 93 1.97 -8.66 -6.48
C TYR A 93 1.20 -9.92 -6.91
N THR A 94 0.28 -9.71 -7.85
CA THR A 94 -0.34 -10.76 -8.66
C THR A 94 -0.44 -10.26 -10.11
N PRO A 95 -0.42 -11.15 -11.12
CA PRO A 95 -0.35 -10.74 -12.53
C PRO A 95 -1.63 -10.09 -13.06
N GLN A 96 -2.78 -10.33 -12.43
CA GLN A 96 -4.06 -9.74 -12.85
C GLN A 96 -4.30 -8.33 -12.30
N ASN A 97 -3.65 -7.97 -11.18
CA ASN A 97 -3.78 -6.67 -10.53
C ASN A 97 -3.03 -5.58 -11.31
N VAL A 98 -3.09 -4.33 -10.85
CA VAL A 98 -2.33 -3.21 -11.45
C VAL A 98 -1.73 -2.30 -10.38
N TYR A 99 -0.50 -1.85 -10.58
CA TYR A 99 0.27 -1.13 -9.56
C TYR A 99 0.86 0.14 -10.14
N CYS A 100 0.48 1.28 -9.58
CA CYS A 100 1.12 2.56 -9.86
C CYS A 100 2.08 2.90 -8.72
N VAL A 101 3.32 3.24 -9.07
CA VAL A 101 4.37 3.60 -8.13
C VAL A 101 4.69 5.09 -8.27
N HIS A 102 4.38 5.87 -7.24
CA HIS A 102 4.80 7.25 -7.14
C HIS A 102 6.11 7.35 -6.33
N ILE A 103 7.21 7.69 -7.00
CA ILE A 103 8.53 7.85 -6.40
C ILE A 103 8.74 9.32 -6.07
N ASP A 104 8.93 9.70 -4.81
CA ASP A 104 9.16 11.11 -4.44
C ASP A 104 10.30 11.72 -5.26
N GLN A 105 10.09 12.93 -5.80
CA GLN A 105 11.08 13.65 -6.58
C GLN A 105 12.40 13.88 -5.82
N LYS A 106 12.33 13.99 -4.48
CA LYS A 106 13.48 14.25 -3.60
C LYS A 106 14.28 12.99 -3.27
N SER A 107 13.82 11.80 -3.64
CA SER A 107 14.58 10.58 -3.42
C SER A 107 15.89 10.59 -4.21
N SER A 108 16.91 9.90 -3.68
CA SER A 108 18.20 9.78 -4.37
C SER A 108 18.05 9.13 -5.76
N GLU A 109 18.93 9.49 -6.69
CA GLU A 109 18.86 8.92 -8.04
C GLU A 109 19.11 7.40 -8.04
N ASP A 110 19.91 6.89 -7.10
CA ASP A 110 20.12 5.46 -6.91
C ASP A 110 18.81 4.75 -6.53
N PHE A 111 18.05 5.32 -5.59
CA PHE A 111 16.73 4.79 -5.22
C PHE A 111 15.75 4.83 -6.39
N ARG A 112 15.65 5.96 -7.08
CA ARG A 112 14.77 6.12 -8.25
C ARG A 112 15.13 5.14 -9.36
N SER A 113 16.42 4.93 -9.61
CA SER A 113 16.92 3.98 -10.61
C SER A 113 16.63 2.53 -10.22
N ALA A 114 16.81 2.17 -8.96
CA ALA A 114 16.50 0.83 -8.45
C ALA A 114 15.00 0.52 -8.56
N VAL A 115 14.12 1.46 -8.19
CA VAL A 115 12.67 1.30 -8.36
C VAL A 115 12.31 1.09 -9.83
N ARG A 116 12.82 1.95 -10.74
CA ARG A 116 12.56 1.79 -12.18
C ARG A 116 13.04 0.44 -12.71
N ALA A 117 14.16 -0.08 -12.21
CA ALA A 117 14.66 -1.39 -12.59
C ALA A 117 13.71 -2.52 -12.16
N ILE A 118 13.24 -2.51 -10.91
CA ILE A 118 12.26 -3.49 -10.40
C ILE A 118 10.96 -3.42 -11.21
N VAL A 119 10.41 -2.21 -11.37
CA VAL A 119 9.17 -1.97 -12.12
C VAL A 119 9.29 -2.48 -13.55
N SER A 120 10.45 -2.31 -14.20
CA SER A 120 10.65 -2.78 -15.59
C SER A 120 10.61 -4.30 -15.75
N CYS A 121 10.79 -5.09 -14.68
CA CYS A 121 10.69 -6.54 -14.75
C CYS A 121 9.20 -7.03 -14.68
N LEU A 122 8.21 -6.15 -14.42
CA LEU A 122 6.80 -6.53 -14.18
C LEU A 122 5.82 -5.77 -15.11
N PRO A 123 5.00 -6.45 -15.93
CA PRO A 123 4.24 -5.80 -17.01
C PRO A 123 3.05 -4.96 -16.55
N ASN A 124 2.52 -5.22 -15.34
CA ASN A 124 1.36 -4.57 -14.74
C ASN A 124 1.74 -3.62 -13.59
N VAL A 125 3.03 -3.29 -13.48
CA VAL A 125 3.56 -2.28 -12.56
C VAL A 125 4.14 -1.14 -13.38
N PHE A 126 3.85 0.11 -13.03
CA PHE A 126 4.38 1.28 -13.72
C PHE A 126 4.66 2.42 -12.75
N VAL A 127 5.58 3.32 -13.13
CA VAL A 127 5.83 4.56 -12.41
C VAL A 127 4.82 5.61 -12.84
N ALA A 128 4.28 6.38 -11.90
CA ALA A 128 3.34 7.46 -12.17
C ALA A 128 3.90 8.45 -13.21
N SER A 129 3.04 8.91 -14.12
CA SER A 129 3.43 9.84 -15.19
C SER A 129 3.77 11.23 -14.68
N LYS A 130 3.20 11.62 -13.54
CA LYS A 130 3.46 12.86 -12.80
C LYS A 130 4.01 12.54 -11.43
N ILE A 131 5.14 13.15 -11.10
CA ILE A 131 5.88 12.92 -9.86
C ILE A 131 5.96 14.22 -9.06
N GLU A 132 5.57 14.15 -7.80
CA GLU A 132 5.57 15.24 -6.84
C GLU A 132 6.79 15.18 -5.92
N SER A 133 7.25 16.36 -5.49
CA SER A 133 8.14 16.50 -4.33
C SER A 133 7.28 16.53 -3.07
N VAL A 134 7.14 15.39 -2.38
CA VAL A 134 6.16 15.25 -1.29
C VAL A 134 6.68 15.90 0.00
N ILE A 135 5.99 16.94 0.46
CA ILE A 135 6.26 17.62 1.73
C ILE A 135 5.25 17.13 2.77
N TYR A 136 5.75 16.72 3.94
CA TYR A 136 4.93 16.23 5.04
C TYR A 136 3.81 17.24 5.39
N ALA A 137 2.60 16.72 5.62
CA ALA A 137 1.39 17.50 5.92
C ALA A 137 0.93 18.48 4.82
N SER A 138 1.47 18.40 3.59
CA SER A 138 1.05 19.28 2.49
C SER A 138 0.20 18.55 1.46
N TRP A 139 -0.46 19.34 0.60
CA TRP A 139 -1.22 18.86 -0.56
C TRP A 139 -0.47 17.87 -1.46
N SER A 140 0.85 18.02 -1.60
CA SER A 140 1.66 17.14 -2.47
C SER A 140 1.51 15.66 -2.13
N ARG A 141 1.20 15.31 -0.86
CA ARG A 141 0.90 13.92 -0.47
C ARG A 141 -0.40 13.43 -1.11
N VAL A 142 -1.45 14.24 -1.13
CA VAL A 142 -2.72 13.93 -1.81
C VAL A 142 -2.51 13.87 -3.33
N GLN A 143 -1.77 14.85 -3.88
CA GLN A 143 -1.48 14.93 -5.30
C GLN A 143 -0.76 13.68 -5.83
N ALA A 144 0.14 13.08 -5.06
CA ALA A 144 0.81 11.82 -5.41
C ALA A 144 -0.20 10.67 -5.66
N ASP A 145 -1.20 10.53 -4.78
CA ASP A 145 -2.26 9.52 -4.97
C ASP A 145 -3.19 9.89 -6.14
N LEU A 146 -3.54 11.16 -6.31
CA LEU A 146 -4.35 11.62 -7.46
C LEU A 146 -3.66 11.36 -8.80
N ASN A 147 -2.34 11.56 -8.88
CA ASN A 147 -1.55 11.26 -10.08
C ASN A 147 -1.62 9.76 -10.41
N CYS A 148 -1.47 8.89 -9.41
CA CYS A 148 -1.61 7.45 -9.62
C CYS A 148 -3.04 7.05 -9.98
N MET A 149 -4.05 7.63 -9.34
CA MET A 149 -5.46 7.42 -9.70
C MET A 149 -5.74 7.76 -11.16
N GLU A 150 -5.20 8.87 -11.67
CA GLU A 150 -5.35 9.30 -13.06
C GLU A 150 -4.79 8.24 -14.03
N ASP A 151 -3.60 7.73 -13.75
CA ASP A 151 -2.94 6.75 -14.62
C ASP A 151 -3.54 5.34 -14.50
N LEU A 152 -3.97 4.94 -13.30
CA LEU A 152 -4.67 3.67 -13.09
C LEU A 152 -6.00 3.62 -13.85
N LEU A 153 -6.69 4.74 -14.03
CA LEU A 153 -7.90 4.80 -14.85
C LEU A 153 -7.61 4.59 -16.36
N LYS A 154 -6.40 4.89 -16.83
CA LYS A 154 -5.95 4.68 -18.21
C LYS A 154 -5.52 3.23 -18.47
N SER A 155 -5.26 2.45 -17.41
CA SER A 155 -4.90 1.04 -17.54
C SER A 155 -6.00 0.24 -18.26
N PRO A 156 -5.63 -0.71 -19.15
CA PRO A 156 -6.59 -1.62 -19.76
C PRO A 156 -7.23 -2.58 -18.75
N VAL A 157 -6.57 -2.82 -17.60
CA VAL A 157 -7.07 -3.68 -16.53
C VAL A 157 -8.35 -3.07 -15.94
N GLN A 158 -9.44 -3.83 -15.98
CA GLN A 158 -10.74 -3.40 -15.43
C GLN A 158 -10.81 -3.68 -13.92
N TRP A 159 -9.91 -3.06 -13.16
CA TRP A 159 -9.82 -3.22 -11.71
C TRP A 159 -11.10 -2.75 -10.99
N ARG A 160 -11.35 -3.31 -9.80
CA ARG A 160 -12.59 -3.12 -9.03
C ARG A 160 -12.41 -2.08 -7.92
N TYR A 161 -11.32 -2.20 -7.18
CA TYR A 161 -10.99 -1.38 -6.03
C TYR A 161 -9.55 -0.87 -6.12
N LEU A 162 -9.32 0.31 -5.55
CA LEU A 162 -8.02 0.92 -5.34
C LEU A 162 -7.70 0.93 -3.85
N LEU A 163 -6.51 0.46 -3.51
CA LEU A 163 -5.88 0.62 -2.20
C LEU A 163 -4.63 1.46 -2.36
N ASN A 164 -4.44 2.49 -1.55
CA ASN A 164 -3.15 3.17 -1.49
C ASN A 164 -2.23 2.56 -0.44
N THR A 165 -0.91 2.71 -0.61
CA THR A 165 0.11 2.27 0.35
C THR A 165 1.23 3.30 0.42
N CYS A 166 1.98 3.23 1.51
CA CYS A 166 3.27 3.90 1.69
C CYS A 166 4.40 2.87 1.83
N GLY A 167 5.66 3.32 1.76
CA GLY A 167 6.85 2.44 1.82
C GLY A 167 7.08 1.68 3.14
N THR A 168 6.27 1.89 4.18
CA THR A 168 6.38 1.20 5.48
C THR A 168 5.15 0.35 5.81
N ASP A 169 4.24 0.20 4.85
CA ASP A 169 3.10 -0.70 4.98
C ASP A 169 3.47 -2.15 4.69
N PHE A 170 2.70 -3.09 5.24
CA PHE A 170 2.79 -4.50 4.87
C PHE A 170 1.42 -5.19 4.94
N PRO A 171 1.05 -6.05 3.96
CA PRO A 171 -0.23 -6.76 4.00
C PRO A 171 -0.31 -7.71 5.20
N ILE A 172 -1.53 -7.91 5.72
CA ILE A 172 -1.85 -8.91 6.75
C ILE A 172 -2.93 -9.89 6.29
N LYS A 173 -3.18 -9.91 4.97
CA LYS A 173 -4.14 -10.76 4.25
C LYS A 173 -3.52 -11.19 2.94
N THR A 174 -3.86 -12.40 2.47
CA THR A 174 -3.50 -12.83 1.11
C THR A 174 -4.33 -12.07 0.07
N ASN A 175 -3.94 -12.10 -1.21
CA ASN A 175 -4.74 -11.50 -2.29
C ASN A 175 -6.15 -12.11 -2.36
N ALA A 176 -6.28 -13.44 -2.19
CA ALA A 176 -7.58 -14.12 -2.10
C ALA A 176 -8.45 -13.57 -0.94
N GLU A 177 -7.88 -13.41 0.25
CA GLU A 177 -8.59 -12.82 1.39
C GLU A 177 -8.99 -11.35 1.14
N MET A 178 -8.12 -10.56 0.50
CA MET A 178 -8.45 -9.20 0.09
C MET A 178 -9.60 -9.19 -0.91
N VAL A 179 -9.57 -10.04 -1.94
CA VAL A 179 -10.66 -10.16 -2.93
C VAL A 179 -11.99 -10.48 -2.24
N GLN A 180 -12.01 -11.45 -1.32
CA GLN A 180 -13.23 -11.80 -0.58
C GLN A 180 -13.75 -10.62 0.24
N ALA A 181 -12.88 -9.97 0.99
CA ALA A 181 -13.24 -8.84 1.83
C ALA A 181 -13.78 -7.66 0.99
N LEU A 182 -13.18 -7.40 -0.18
CA LEU A 182 -13.60 -6.34 -1.09
C LEU A 182 -14.93 -6.67 -1.81
N LYS A 183 -15.20 -7.94 -2.11
CA LYS A 183 -16.51 -8.37 -2.64
C LYS A 183 -17.64 -8.05 -1.66
N LEU A 184 -17.41 -8.24 -0.35
CA LEU A 184 -18.39 -7.93 0.69
C LEU A 184 -18.75 -6.43 0.78
N LEU A 185 -17.87 -5.54 0.31
CA LEU A 185 -18.18 -4.11 0.24
C LEU A 185 -19.27 -3.77 -0.79
N ASN A 186 -19.51 -4.65 -1.77
CA ASN A 186 -20.58 -4.51 -2.77
C ASN A 186 -20.68 -3.10 -3.39
N GLY A 187 -19.53 -2.55 -3.82
CA GLY A 187 -19.43 -1.22 -4.44
C GLY A 187 -19.29 -0.05 -3.45
N LYS A 188 -19.42 -0.28 -2.14
CA LYS A 188 -19.08 0.71 -1.10
C LYS A 188 -17.58 0.86 -0.93
N ASN A 189 -17.15 1.99 -0.38
CA ASN A 189 -15.77 2.24 0.01
C ASN A 189 -15.58 1.91 1.51
N SER A 190 -14.33 1.83 1.97
CA SER A 190 -13.98 1.62 3.38
C SER A 190 -12.75 2.43 3.75
N MET A 191 -12.93 3.41 4.63
CA MET A 191 -11.87 4.29 5.15
C MET A 191 -12.34 4.92 6.46
N GLU A 192 -11.40 5.46 7.23
CA GLU A 192 -11.74 6.25 8.43
C GLU A 192 -12.49 7.53 8.02
N SER A 193 -13.64 7.77 8.64
CA SER A 193 -14.46 8.97 8.43
C SER A 193 -15.32 9.22 9.66
N GLU A 194 -14.82 10.10 10.53
CA GLU A 194 -15.40 10.44 11.82
C GLU A 194 -15.79 11.92 11.88
N VAL A 195 -16.70 12.24 12.79
CA VAL A 195 -17.02 13.65 13.08
C VAL A 195 -15.74 14.34 13.55
N THR A 196 -15.44 15.48 12.92
CA THR A 196 -14.24 16.23 13.26
C THR A 196 -14.31 16.80 14.67
N ASN A 197 -13.32 16.46 15.49
CA ASN A 197 -13.05 17.12 16.76
C ASN A 197 -12.58 18.59 16.56
N ASP A 198 -13.05 19.51 17.40
CA ASP A 198 -12.79 20.95 17.30
C ASP A 198 -11.30 21.30 17.19
N TYR A 199 -10.42 20.60 17.91
CA TYR A 199 -8.98 20.89 17.85
C TYR A 199 -8.36 20.62 16.46
N LYS A 200 -8.98 19.73 15.64
CA LYS A 200 -8.52 19.45 14.27
C LYS A 200 -9.02 20.48 13.25
N LYS A 201 -10.11 21.21 13.54
CA LYS A 201 -10.69 22.20 12.60
C LYS A 201 -9.70 23.29 12.21
N GLY A 202 -8.78 23.64 13.12
CA GLY A 202 -7.72 24.63 12.85
C GLY A 202 -6.85 24.33 11.63
N ARG A 203 -6.84 23.08 11.15
CA ARG A 203 -6.07 22.64 9.98
C ARG A 203 -6.58 23.17 8.63
N TRP A 204 -7.85 23.56 8.54
CA TRP A 204 -8.44 24.10 7.31
C TRP A 204 -9.19 25.42 7.50
N LEU A 205 -9.22 25.96 8.73
CA LEU A 205 -9.77 27.29 8.98
C LEU A 205 -8.86 28.43 8.49
N PHE A 206 -7.57 28.15 8.27
CA PHE A 206 -6.56 29.13 7.87
C PHE A 206 -5.78 28.64 6.66
N HIS A 207 -5.27 29.59 5.87
CA HIS A 207 -4.35 29.29 4.78
C HIS A 207 -3.01 28.82 5.35
N HIS A 208 -2.34 27.90 4.67
CA HIS A 208 -1.02 27.41 5.01
C HIS A 208 -0.06 27.62 3.86
N ASN A 209 1.13 28.14 4.15
CA ASN A 209 2.21 28.26 3.19
C ASN A 209 3.06 26.99 3.21
N VAL A 210 3.34 26.46 2.02
CA VAL A 210 4.20 25.30 1.84
C VAL A 210 5.61 25.78 1.50
N THR A 211 6.56 25.53 2.40
CA THR A 211 8.00 25.73 2.18
C THR A 211 8.69 24.36 2.29
N ASN A 212 9.76 24.22 3.08
CA ASN A 212 10.25 22.90 3.51
C ASN A 212 9.32 22.26 4.55
N THR A 213 8.51 23.08 5.23
CA THR A 213 7.46 22.67 6.15
C THR A 213 6.17 23.42 5.83
N VAL A 214 5.05 22.92 6.35
CA VAL A 214 3.75 23.58 6.22
C VAL A 214 3.54 24.49 7.42
N VAL A 215 3.39 25.80 7.17
CA VAL A 215 3.25 26.82 8.20
C VAL A 215 1.89 27.48 8.09
N ARG A 216 1.14 27.48 9.20
CA ARG A 216 -0.16 28.16 9.28
C ARG A 216 0.03 29.67 9.20
N THR A 217 -0.74 30.33 8.35
CA THR A 217 -0.82 31.79 8.27
C THR A 217 -1.92 32.33 9.19
N GLU A 218 -2.00 33.66 9.33
CA GLU A 218 -3.10 34.32 10.05
C GLU A 218 -4.35 34.54 9.17
N VAL A 219 -4.25 34.23 7.87
CA VAL A 219 -5.33 34.46 6.91
C VAL A 219 -6.36 33.35 7.04
N LYS A 220 -7.61 33.72 7.37
CA LYS A 220 -8.73 32.77 7.41
C LYS A 220 -9.15 32.36 6.00
N LYS A 221 -9.41 31.06 5.82
CA LYS A 221 -9.99 30.54 4.58
C LYS A 221 -11.49 30.83 4.50
N THR A 222 -12.03 30.82 3.29
CA THR A 222 -13.47 30.71 3.08
C THR A 222 -13.99 29.37 3.59
N PRO A 223 -15.29 29.24 3.92
CA PRO A 223 -15.90 27.95 4.23
C PRO A 223 -15.66 26.93 3.09
N PRO A 224 -15.59 25.62 3.41
CA PRO A 224 -15.50 24.58 2.39
C PRO A 224 -16.61 24.72 1.34
N PRO A 225 -16.31 24.61 0.04
CA PRO A 225 -17.27 24.81 -1.04
C PRO A 225 -18.15 23.56 -1.28
N ILE A 226 -18.71 23.01 -0.21
CA ILE A 226 -19.55 21.80 -0.19
C ILE A 226 -20.71 21.98 0.80
N ASN A 227 -21.79 21.24 0.60
CA ASN A 227 -22.97 21.29 1.48
C ASN A 227 -22.86 20.34 2.69
N THR A 228 -21.93 19.39 2.64
CA THR A 228 -21.70 18.43 3.72
C THR A 228 -20.63 18.94 4.67
N PRO A 229 -20.70 18.59 5.98
CA PRO A 229 -19.60 18.89 6.90
C PRO A 229 -18.26 18.29 6.44
N MET A 230 -17.16 18.86 6.92
CA MET A 230 -15.85 18.22 6.88
C MET A 230 -15.81 17.07 7.89
N PHE A 231 -15.13 15.99 7.52
CA PHE A 231 -14.91 14.82 8.37
C PHE A 231 -13.42 14.56 8.53
N SER A 232 -13.04 13.92 9.63
CA SER A 232 -11.66 13.53 9.90
C SER A 232 -11.45 12.06 9.58
N GLY A 233 -10.25 11.71 9.13
CA GLY A 233 -9.79 10.35 8.99
C GLY A 233 -8.28 10.30 8.88
N ASN A 234 -7.79 9.40 8.03
CA ASN A 234 -6.38 9.25 7.72
C ASN A 234 -6.13 9.18 6.21
N ALA A 235 -4.86 9.14 5.83
CA ALA A 235 -4.44 9.15 4.42
C ALA A 235 -4.79 7.87 3.63
N TYR A 236 -5.24 6.80 4.29
CA TYR A 236 -5.37 5.47 3.72
C TYR A 236 -6.82 5.08 3.46
N PHE A 237 -7.07 4.48 2.30
CA PHE A 237 -8.42 4.17 1.86
C PHE A 237 -8.50 2.88 1.04
N VAL A 238 -9.71 2.31 1.03
CA VAL A 238 -10.18 1.31 0.07
C VAL A 238 -11.33 1.94 -0.70
N VAL A 239 -11.17 2.21 -1.99
CA VAL A 239 -12.20 2.91 -2.79
C VAL A 239 -12.52 2.17 -4.07
N SER A 240 -13.78 2.22 -4.48
CA SER A 240 -14.22 1.61 -5.74
C SER A 240 -13.65 2.38 -6.96
N ARG A 241 -13.55 1.71 -8.11
CA ARG A 241 -13.21 2.39 -9.37
C ARG A 241 -14.20 3.49 -9.74
N ALA A 242 -15.47 3.35 -9.34
CA ALA A 242 -16.49 4.37 -9.55
C ALA A 242 -16.20 5.65 -8.74
N PHE A 243 -15.75 5.50 -7.48
CA PHE A 243 -15.27 6.62 -6.66
C PHE A 243 -14.13 7.36 -7.37
N VAL A 244 -13.10 6.64 -7.82
CA VAL A 244 -11.93 7.25 -8.48
C VAL A 244 -12.33 7.99 -9.76
N ARG A 245 -13.22 7.39 -10.59
CA ARG A 245 -13.77 8.08 -11.78
C ARG A 245 -14.54 9.34 -11.43
N HIS A 246 -15.29 9.34 -10.33
CA HIS A 246 -16.05 10.50 -9.89
C HIS A 246 -15.11 11.62 -9.40
N VAL A 247 -14.09 11.29 -8.60
CA VAL A 247 -13.08 12.25 -8.14
C VAL A 247 -12.41 12.98 -9.31
N MET A 248 -12.11 12.27 -10.40
CA MET A 248 -11.45 12.86 -11.57
C MET A 248 -12.36 13.70 -12.47
N LYS A 249 -13.69 13.61 -12.33
CA LYS A 249 -14.65 14.22 -13.28
C LYS A 249 -15.61 15.21 -12.65
N SER A 250 -15.92 15.07 -11.37
CA SER A 250 -16.91 15.87 -10.69
C SER A 250 -16.43 17.31 -10.51
N GLN A 251 -17.24 18.27 -10.95
CA GLN A 251 -16.95 19.68 -10.77
C GLN A 251 -16.95 20.08 -9.29
N GLU A 252 -17.89 19.55 -8.49
CA GLU A 252 -17.96 19.79 -7.05
C GLU A 252 -16.68 19.31 -6.36
N VAL A 253 -16.23 18.08 -6.67
CA VAL A 253 -14.98 17.54 -6.13
C VAL A 253 -13.79 18.37 -6.57
N ARG A 254 -13.71 18.77 -7.85
CA ARG A 254 -12.60 19.61 -8.36
C ARG A 254 -12.48 20.93 -7.59
N VAL A 255 -13.60 21.57 -7.28
CA VAL A 255 -13.62 22.81 -6.49
C VAL A 255 -13.17 22.56 -5.05
N LEU A 256 -13.58 21.45 -4.43
CA LEU A 256 -13.09 21.06 -3.10
C LEU A 256 -11.59 20.77 -3.11
N LEU A 257 -11.08 20.00 -4.09
CA LEU A 257 -9.66 19.70 -4.22
C LEU A 257 -8.82 20.97 -4.34
N GLU A 258 -9.27 21.97 -5.11
CA GLU A 258 -8.59 23.25 -5.22
C GLU A 258 -8.59 24.01 -3.89
N TRP A 259 -9.73 24.02 -3.20
CA TRP A 259 -9.85 24.64 -1.88
C TRP A 259 -8.97 23.96 -0.82
N GLU A 260 -8.67 22.67 -0.96
CA GLU A 260 -7.85 21.88 -0.02
C GLU A 260 -6.33 22.07 -0.19
N LYS A 261 -5.86 22.74 -1.24
CA LYS A 261 -4.42 22.78 -1.57
C LYS A 261 -3.53 23.46 -0.52
N ASP A 262 -4.08 24.38 0.25
CA ASP A 262 -3.37 25.18 1.25
C ASP A 262 -3.93 24.94 2.68
N THR A 263 -4.45 23.73 2.92
CA THR A 263 -4.78 23.24 4.27
C THR A 263 -3.62 22.40 4.85
N TYR A 264 -3.68 22.10 6.14
CA TYR A 264 -2.67 21.30 6.84
C TYR A 264 -3.12 19.84 6.96
N SER A 265 -2.30 18.92 6.43
CA SER A 265 -2.62 17.48 6.34
C SER A 265 -3.97 17.20 5.66
N PRO A 266 -4.19 17.71 4.43
CA PRO A 266 -5.44 17.48 3.69
C PRO A 266 -5.76 15.99 3.50
N ASP A 267 -4.75 15.14 3.47
CA ASP A 267 -4.89 13.68 3.43
C ASP A 267 -5.66 13.11 4.64
N GLU A 268 -5.69 13.79 5.79
CA GLU A 268 -6.42 13.37 6.99
C GLU A 268 -7.86 13.92 7.09
N HIS A 269 -8.37 14.61 6.06
CA HIS A 269 -9.78 15.04 6.02
C HIS A 269 -10.43 15.03 4.65
N LEU A 270 -9.67 15.16 3.56
CA LEU A 270 -10.22 15.15 2.20
C LEU A 270 -10.94 13.83 1.90
N TRP A 271 -10.26 12.69 2.05
CA TRP A 271 -10.84 11.39 1.72
C TRP A 271 -12.04 11.06 2.62
N ALA A 272 -11.88 11.31 3.91
CA ALA A 272 -12.93 11.17 4.90
C ALA A 272 -14.17 12.02 4.57
N THR A 273 -13.97 13.23 4.03
CA THR A 273 -15.05 14.13 3.62
C THR A 273 -15.72 13.68 2.32
N LEU A 274 -14.94 13.33 1.30
CA LEU A 274 -15.45 12.77 0.04
C LEU A 274 -16.31 11.52 0.28
N GLN A 275 -15.91 10.68 1.24
CA GLN A 275 -16.67 9.49 1.65
C GLN A 275 -18.05 9.81 2.23
N ARG A 276 -18.38 11.07 2.51
CA ARG A 276 -19.64 11.50 3.12
C ARG A 276 -20.49 12.41 2.23
N MET A 277 -20.02 12.65 1.00
CA MET A 277 -20.74 13.44 0.02
C MET A 277 -21.79 12.58 -0.72
N PRO A 278 -23.08 12.98 -0.75
CA PRO A 278 -24.15 12.18 -1.35
C PRO A 278 -23.95 11.80 -2.82
N ALA A 279 -23.30 12.67 -3.61
CA ALA A 279 -23.06 12.44 -5.03
C ALA A 279 -21.89 11.47 -5.31
N VAL A 280 -21.07 11.15 -4.30
CA VAL A 280 -19.85 10.35 -4.46
C VAL A 280 -20.20 8.85 -4.44
N PRO A 281 -19.79 8.06 -5.45
CA PRO A 281 -20.07 6.63 -5.49
C PRO A 281 -19.46 5.87 -4.30
N GLY A 282 -20.25 5.00 -3.69
CA GLY A 282 -19.84 4.18 -2.54
C GLY A 282 -19.70 4.96 -1.22
N SER A 283 -20.17 6.22 -1.18
CA SER A 283 -20.17 7.06 0.01
C SER A 283 -21.20 6.59 1.05
N ASN A 284 -21.01 7.05 2.29
CA ASN A 284 -21.96 6.88 3.38
C ASN A 284 -22.65 8.22 3.67
N PRO A 285 -23.91 8.24 4.16
CA PRO A 285 -24.56 9.48 4.56
C PRO A 285 -23.76 10.26 5.62
N PRO A 286 -23.84 11.60 5.65
CA PRO A 286 -23.07 12.43 6.59
C PRO A 286 -23.53 12.30 8.06
N ASN A 287 -24.63 11.60 8.32
CA ASN A 287 -25.12 11.37 9.68
C ASN A 287 -24.10 10.57 10.53
N SER A 288 -23.93 10.96 11.79
CA SER A 288 -22.96 10.37 12.72
C SER A 288 -23.13 8.86 12.95
N LYS A 289 -24.29 8.27 12.62
CA LYS A 289 -24.53 6.82 12.63
C LYS A 289 -23.67 6.04 11.64
N PHE A 290 -23.14 6.70 10.61
CA PHE A 290 -22.26 6.08 9.61
C PHE A 290 -20.78 6.39 9.84
N GLN A 291 -20.42 6.86 11.04
CA GLN A 291 -19.01 7.02 11.39
C GLN A 291 -18.27 5.69 11.34
N GLN A 292 -17.05 5.75 10.84
CA GLN A 292 -16.17 4.60 10.75
C GLN A 292 -14.81 5.02 11.30
N SER A 293 -14.42 4.48 12.44
CA SER A 293 -13.10 4.68 13.02
C SER A 293 -12.03 3.92 12.24
N ASP A 294 -10.76 4.19 12.53
CA ASP A 294 -9.62 3.44 12.01
C ASP A 294 -9.76 1.93 12.26
N MET A 295 -10.15 1.55 13.48
CA MET A 295 -10.35 0.17 13.89
C MET A 295 -11.54 -0.49 13.21
N ASN A 296 -12.59 0.25 12.83
CA ASN A 296 -13.77 -0.30 12.13
C ASN A 296 -13.63 -0.24 10.59
N SER A 297 -12.71 0.55 10.06
CA SER A 297 -12.36 0.56 8.65
C SER A 297 -11.58 -0.69 8.26
N MET A 298 -11.55 -1.03 6.97
CA MET A 298 -10.76 -2.17 6.47
C MET A 298 -9.37 -1.75 5.98
N ALA A 299 -9.16 -0.46 5.73
CA ALA A 299 -8.04 0.02 4.95
C ALA A 299 -6.69 -0.23 5.63
N ARG A 300 -6.54 0.22 6.88
CA ARG A 300 -5.27 0.14 7.61
C ARG A 300 -5.48 -0.10 9.10
N VAL A 301 -4.75 -1.05 9.66
CA VAL A 301 -4.55 -1.11 11.11
C VAL A 301 -3.28 -0.34 11.49
N VAL A 302 -3.42 0.58 12.45
CA VAL A 302 -2.34 1.41 12.98
C VAL A 302 -2.48 1.44 14.49
N ARG A 303 -1.38 1.31 15.24
CA ARG A 303 -1.40 1.47 16.70
C ARG A 303 -0.69 2.74 17.13
N TRP A 304 -1.42 3.57 17.87
CA TRP A 304 -0.94 4.79 18.48
C TRP A 304 -0.56 4.60 19.95
N SER A 305 0.60 5.12 20.36
CA SER A 305 1.18 4.94 21.69
C SER A 305 0.27 5.43 22.82
N TYR A 306 -0.46 6.51 22.59
CA TYR A 306 -1.34 7.14 23.59
C TYR A 306 -2.71 6.44 23.72
N LEU A 307 -3.01 5.44 22.88
CA LEU A 307 -4.21 4.60 22.99
C LEU A 307 -3.88 3.16 23.36
N ALA A 308 -2.61 2.76 23.29
CA ALA A 308 -2.20 1.40 23.61
C ALA A 308 -2.28 1.15 25.12
N GLY A 309 -2.77 -0.02 25.52
CA GLY A 309 -2.96 -0.35 26.94
C GLY A 309 -3.54 -1.75 27.14
N ASP A 310 -4.05 -2.01 28.33
CA ASP A 310 -4.78 -3.26 28.59
C ASP A 310 -6.15 -3.26 27.91
N VAL A 311 -6.32 -4.17 26.95
CA VAL A 311 -7.57 -4.34 26.19
C VAL A 311 -8.72 -4.71 27.11
N ARG A 312 -8.48 -5.47 28.18
CA ARG A 312 -9.51 -5.83 29.17
C ARG A 312 -10.00 -4.61 29.96
N SER A 313 -9.18 -3.58 30.02
CA SER A 313 -9.45 -2.31 30.68
C SER A 313 -9.92 -1.21 29.71
N GLY A 314 -10.25 -1.56 28.46
CA GLY A 314 -10.87 -0.65 27.49
C GLY A 314 -9.93 -0.05 26.44
N ALA A 315 -8.65 -0.43 26.41
CA ALA A 315 -7.77 -0.04 25.31
C ALA A 315 -8.18 -0.74 24.00
N PRO A 316 -8.14 -0.07 22.83
CA PRO A 316 -8.45 -0.70 21.54
C PRO A 316 -7.45 -1.80 21.15
N TYR A 317 -6.23 -1.75 21.67
CA TYR A 317 -5.17 -2.70 21.35
C TYR A 317 -4.06 -2.71 22.41
N PRO A 318 -3.30 -3.82 22.51
CA PRO A 318 -2.18 -3.93 23.45
C PRO A 318 -1.01 -3.03 23.05
N HIS A 319 -0.07 -2.87 23.98
CA HIS A 319 1.20 -2.20 23.71
C HIS A 319 1.96 -2.85 22.55
N CYS A 320 2.62 -2.00 21.77
CA CYS A 320 3.55 -2.39 20.71
C CYS A 320 4.69 -3.24 21.28
N SER A 321 5.01 -4.36 20.63
CA SER A 321 6.17 -5.19 20.98
C SER A 321 7.48 -4.66 20.38
N GLY A 322 7.40 -3.87 19.30
CA GLY A 322 8.53 -3.15 18.70
C GLY A 322 8.80 -1.81 19.38
N THR A 323 8.79 -0.72 18.60
CA THR A 323 9.04 0.64 19.12
C THR A 323 8.02 1.65 18.61
N TYR A 324 7.88 2.80 19.28
CA TYR A 324 7.06 3.90 18.77
C TYR A 324 7.93 4.95 18.09
N ARG A 325 7.57 5.32 16.86
CA ARG A 325 8.21 6.43 16.13
C ARG A 325 7.13 7.46 15.77
N ARG A 326 7.23 8.68 16.28
CA ARG A 326 6.17 9.72 16.15
C ARG A 326 4.79 9.19 16.61
N ALA A 327 4.75 8.58 17.79
CA ALA A 327 3.57 7.94 18.39
C ALA A 327 2.98 6.72 17.65
N VAL A 328 3.42 6.38 16.44
CA VAL A 328 2.96 5.18 15.71
C VAL A 328 3.88 3.99 15.99
N CYS A 329 3.29 2.85 16.35
CA CYS A 329 3.99 1.57 16.53
C CYS A 329 4.67 1.13 15.23
N VAL A 330 5.97 0.88 15.31
CA VAL A 330 6.71 0.02 14.38
C VAL A 330 6.61 -1.39 14.93
N TYR A 331 5.83 -2.24 14.27
CA TYR A 331 5.49 -3.57 14.76
C TYR A 331 6.73 -4.45 14.91
N GLY A 332 6.76 -5.20 16.01
CA GLY A 332 7.72 -6.29 16.23
C GLY A 332 7.07 -7.67 16.06
N ALA A 333 7.87 -8.73 16.14
CA ALA A 333 7.41 -10.10 15.96
C ALA A 333 6.31 -10.50 16.98
N GLY A 334 6.33 -9.92 18.18
CA GLY A 334 5.31 -10.13 19.22
C GLY A 334 3.92 -9.57 18.86
N ASP A 335 3.83 -8.66 17.90
CA ASP A 335 2.56 -8.08 17.46
C ASP A 335 1.83 -8.93 16.42
N LEU A 336 2.52 -9.88 15.76
CA LEU A 336 2.01 -10.60 14.59
C LEU A 336 0.73 -11.39 14.86
N GLN A 337 0.66 -12.11 15.99
CA GLN A 337 -0.53 -12.90 16.32
C GLN A 337 -1.78 -12.01 16.45
N TRP A 338 -1.63 -10.84 17.05
CA TRP A 338 -2.74 -9.89 17.15
C TRP A 338 -3.07 -9.29 15.79
N LEU A 339 -2.06 -8.91 15.00
CA LEU A 339 -2.23 -8.33 13.67
C LEU A 339 -3.00 -9.26 12.73
N LEU A 340 -2.62 -10.54 12.69
CA LEU A 340 -3.27 -11.53 11.83
C LEU A 340 -4.73 -11.78 12.20
N ASN A 341 -5.13 -11.50 13.44
CA ASN A 341 -6.51 -11.59 13.92
C ASN A 341 -7.36 -10.35 13.59
N GLN A 342 -6.78 -9.27 13.05
CA GLN A 342 -7.54 -8.08 12.66
C GLN A 342 -8.19 -8.26 11.29
N HIS A 343 -9.33 -7.62 11.03
CA HIS A 343 -10.00 -7.67 9.72
C HIS A 343 -9.38 -6.75 8.67
N HIS A 344 -8.48 -5.84 9.07
CA HIS A 344 -7.82 -4.93 8.15
C HIS A 344 -7.01 -5.68 7.09
N LEU A 345 -6.83 -5.04 5.93
CA LEU A 345 -6.12 -5.62 4.79
C LEU A 345 -4.60 -5.41 4.91
N ILE A 346 -4.21 -4.25 5.41
CA ILE A 346 -2.81 -3.82 5.48
C ILE A 346 -2.54 -3.18 6.85
N ALA A 347 -1.32 -3.32 7.36
CA ALA A 347 -0.90 -2.75 8.63
C ALA A 347 0.20 -1.69 8.43
N ASN A 348 0.21 -0.65 9.29
CA ASN A 348 1.27 0.36 9.35
C ASN A 348 1.80 0.52 10.80
N LYS A 349 3.10 0.43 11.07
CA LYS A 349 4.25 0.38 10.13
C LYS A 349 5.24 -0.73 10.46
N PHE A 350 6.04 -1.07 9.46
CA PHE A 350 7.15 -2.02 9.54
C PHE A 350 8.46 -1.33 9.15
N ASP A 351 9.55 -1.75 9.79
CA ASP A 351 10.90 -1.28 9.50
C ASP A 351 11.89 -2.42 9.80
N PRO A 352 12.68 -2.89 8.81
CA PRO A 352 13.61 -4.00 8.99
C PRO A 352 14.73 -3.65 9.98
N GLU A 353 15.01 -2.36 10.17
CA GLU A 353 15.98 -1.89 11.17
C GLU A 353 15.45 -1.99 12.61
N VAL A 354 14.13 -2.11 12.79
CA VAL A 354 13.49 -2.32 14.10
C VAL A 354 13.29 -3.80 14.37
N ASP A 355 12.64 -4.50 13.44
CA ASP A 355 12.39 -5.94 13.56
C ASP A 355 12.15 -6.57 12.19
N ASP A 356 13.21 -7.05 11.56
CA ASP A 356 13.13 -7.78 10.29
C ASP A 356 12.47 -9.16 10.44
N VAL A 357 12.52 -9.77 11.63
CA VAL A 357 11.88 -11.07 11.90
C VAL A 357 10.38 -10.95 11.73
N ALA A 358 9.78 -9.85 12.21
CA ALA A 358 8.36 -9.57 12.03
C ALA A 358 7.94 -9.63 10.55
N ILE A 359 8.72 -9.01 9.68
CA ILE A 359 8.44 -8.89 8.24
C ILE A 359 8.65 -10.25 7.55
N ARG A 360 9.76 -10.95 7.83
CA ARG A 360 10.04 -12.27 7.26
C ARG A 360 9.00 -13.32 7.64
N CYS A 361 8.55 -13.30 8.90
CA CYS A 361 7.49 -14.18 9.37
C CYS A 361 6.18 -13.90 8.64
N LEU A 362 5.81 -12.63 8.45
CA LEU A 362 4.59 -12.25 7.75
C LEU A 362 4.66 -12.59 6.25
N GLU A 363 5.80 -12.36 5.59
CA GLU A 363 6.07 -12.81 4.21
C GLU A 363 5.88 -14.32 4.06
N SER A 364 6.52 -15.09 4.93
CA SER A 364 6.49 -16.56 4.87
C SER A 364 5.07 -17.09 5.16
N TYR A 365 4.40 -16.54 6.16
CA TYR A 365 3.04 -16.92 6.54
C TYR A 365 2.06 -16.65 5.40
N LEU A 366 2.04 -15.43 4.84
CA LEU A 366 1.13 -15.07 3.76
C LEU A 366 1.42 -15.84 2.47
N ARG A 367 2.71 -16.07 2.16
CA ARG A 367 3.11 -16.89 1.02
C ARG A 367 2.59 -18.31 1.16
N PHE A 368 2.89 -18.96 2.28
CA PHE A 368 2.46 -20.31 2.57
C PHE A 368 0.94 -20.43 2.51
N LYS A 369 0.21 -19.50 3.15
CA LYS A 369 -1.25 -19.48 3.15
C LYS A 369 -1.85 -19.32 1.75
N ALA A 370 -1.24 -18.49 0.90
CA ALA A 370 -1.70 -18.27 -0.47
C ALA A 370 -1.47 -19.47 -1.38
N THR A 371 -0.35 -20.19 -1.24
CA THR A 371 -0.01 -21.31 -2.13
C THR A 371 -0.53 -22.66 -1.64
N TYR A 372 -0.60 -22.88 -0.33
CA TYR A 372 -1.03 -24.17 0.24
C TYR A 372 -2.52 -24.45 0.01
N SER A 373 -3.35 -23.41 0.01
CA SER A 373 -4.78 -23.51 -0.30
C SER A 373 -5.05 -23.93 -1.76
N VAL A 374 -4.09 -23.71 -2.66
CA VAL A 374 -4.17 -24.14 -4.07
C VAL A 374 -3.75 -25.61 -4.22
N SER A 375 -2.66 -26.03 -3.56
CA SER A 375 -2.16 -27.43 -3.66
C SER A 375 -3.16 -28.47 -3.14
N SER A 376 -3.93 -28.14 -2.09
CA SER A 376 -4.95 -29.06 -1.56
C SER A 376 -6.14 -29.28 -2.49
N ILE A 377 -6.36 -28.39 -3.48
CA ILE A 377 -7.44 -28.52 -4.47
C ILE A 377 -6.98 -29.40 -5.64
N GLU A 378 -5.72 -29.30 -6.06
CA GLU A 378 -5.17 -30.13 -7.14
C GLU A 378 -5.04 -31.61 -6.72
N ASP A 379 -4.63 -31.89 -5.48
CA ASP A 379 -4.53 -33.26 -4.95
C ASP A 379 -5.90 -33.94 -4.73
N GLY A 380 -6.99 -33.16 -4.62
CA GLY A 380 -8.35 -33.68 -4.50
C GLY A 380 -8.95 -34.21 -5.81
N SER A 381 -8.34 -33.90 -6.96
CA SER A 381 -8.87 -34.27 -8.28
C SER A 381 -8.58 -35.72 -8.72
N TRP A 382 -7.79 -36.47 -7.94
CA TRP A 382 -7.43 -37.87 -8.23
C TRP A 382 -8.32 -38.92 -7.54
N LEU A 383 -9.26 -38.51 -6.68
CA LEU A 383 -10.06 -39.44 -5.87
C LEU A 383 -11.46 -39.77 -6.41
N GLU A 384 -11.88 -39.24 -7.57
CA GLU A 384 -13.25 -39.44 -8.07
C GLU A 384 -13.42 -40.42 -9.26
N THR A 385 -12.39 -41.13 -9.74
CA THR A 385 -12.55 -42.04 -10.91
C THR A 385 -12.53 -43.55 -10.64
N HIS A 386 -12.60 -44.01 -9.39
CA HIS A 386 -12.75 -45.46 -9.10
C HIS A 386 -13.82 -45.76 -8.03
N SER A 387 -15.09 -45.52 -8.37
CA SER A 387 -16.22 -46.21 -7.72
C SER A 387 -17.42 -46.37 -8.65
N GLN A 388 -17.23 -47.04 -9.79
CA GLN A 388 -18.34 -47.69 -10.50
C GLN A 388 -17.89 -49.08 -10.94
N GLY A 389 -18.52 -50.09 -10.36
CA GLY A 389 -18.27 -51.51 -10.62
C GLY A 389 -18.91 -52.36 -9.53
N ASN A 390 -20.24 -52.44 -9.58
CA ASN A 390 -21.04 -53.45 -8.88
C ASN A 390 -21.37 -54.55 -9.89
#